data_AF-A0A534M0X2-F1
#
_entry.id   AF-A0A534M0X2-F1
#
_cell.length_a   1.000
_cell.length_b   1.000
_cell.length_c   1.000
_cell.angle_alpha   90.00
_cell.angle_beta   90.00
_cell.angle_gamma   90.00
#
_symmetry.space_group_name_H-M   'P 1'
#
loop_
_entity.id
_entity.type
_entity.pdbx_description
1 polymer ?
#
loop_
_entity_poly.entity_id
_entity_poly.type
_entity_poly.pdbx_seq_one_letter_code
_entity_poly.pdbx_strand_id
1 'polypeptide(L)'
;MLANLSARVPRFARVTALAGFIGLLLGYAVFSSSFPSAMVPATGESSPLLVFGALFAAAFLVGLLSDDLLAGILQTFLALPIGAAVASLLSLSPVFAGLIVTRPDDVIFFTFRLGFPLFFLSIPILLFGTVFGIVLQERFQVGRY
;
A
#
# COMPACT_ATOMS: atom_id res chain seq x y z
N MET A 1 -2.90 -34.19 8.69
CA MET A 1 -2.16 -32.98 9.12
C MET A 1 -1.44 -32.29 7.97
N LEU A 2 -0.75 -33.02 7.07
CA LEU A 2 -0.05 -32.46 5.90
C LEU A 2 -0.96 -31.81 4.84
N ALA A 3 -2.16 -32.34 4.58
CA ALA A 3 -3.12 -31.75 3.63
C ALA A 3 -3.66 -30.37 4.06
N ASN A 4 -3.68 -30.08 5.37
CA ASN A 4 -4.07 -28.75 5.87
C ASN A 4 -2.96 -27.71 5.70
N LEU A 5 -1.70 -28.13 5.59
CA LEU A 5 -0.57 -27.23 5.35
C LEU A 5 -0.48 -26.82 3.88
N SER A 6 -0.73 -27.76 2.94
CA SER A 6 -0.68 -27.45 1.50
C SER A 6 -1.75 -26.45 1.05
N ALA A 7 -2.93 -26.42 1.70
CA ALA A 7 -3.98 -25.44 1.42
C ALA A 7 -3.77 -24.08 2.13
N ARG A 8 -3.00 -24.05 3.23
CA ARG A 8 -2.72 -22.80 3.98
C ARG A 8 -1.61 -21.95 3.36
N VAL A 9 -0.59 -22.58 2.76
CA VAL A 9 0.52 -21.90 2.07
C VAL A 9 0.04 -21.00 0.92
N PRO A 10 -0.81 -21.43 -0.04
CA PRO A 10 -1.27 -20.57 -1.12
C PRO A 10 -2.13 -19.42 -0.61
N ARG A 11 -2.93 -19.65 0.44
CA ARG A 11 -3.74 -18.62 1.08
C ARG A 11 -2.89 -17.53 1.72
N PHE A 12 -1.86 -17.93 2.47
CA PHE A 12 -0.92 -16.98 3.08
C PHE A 12 -0.11 -16.21 2.03
N ALA A 13 0.37 -16.90 0.99
CA ALA A 13 1.07 -16.26 -0.11
C ALA A 13 0.20 -15.23 -0.83
N ARG A 14 -1.09 -15.54 -1.07
CA ARG A 14 -2.06 -14.61 -1.66
C ARG A 14 -2.28 -13.38 -0.78
N VAL A 15 -2.52 -13.57 0.52
CA VAL A 15 -2.66 -12.46 1.48
C VAL A 15 -1.43 -11.57 1.47
N THR A 16 -0.24 -12.16 1.50
CA THR A 16 1.02 -11.42 1.50
C THR A 16 1.26 -10.68 0.19
N ALA A 17 0.93 -11.29 -0.95
CA ALA A 17 1.07 -10.66 -2.27
C ALA A 17 0.12 -9.47 -2.43
N LEU A 18 -1.14 -9.61 -2.01
CA LEU A 18 -2.13 -8.53 -2.07
C LEU A 18 -1.79 -7.39 -1.09
N ALA A 19 -1.35 -7.72 0.11
CA ALA A 19 -0.81 -6.74 1.06
C ALA A 19 0.42 -6.02 0.48
N GLY A 20 1.30 -6.78 -0.18
CA GLY A 20 2.48 -6.27 -0.87
C GLY A 20 2.12 -5.27 -1.96
N PHE A 21 1.13 -5.58 -2.78
CA PHE A 21 0.64 -4.68 -3.83
C PHE A 21 0.11 -3.35 -3.27
N ILE A 22 -0.77 -3.39 -2.26
CA ILE A 22 -1.27 -2.17 -1.60
C ILE A 22 -0.13 -1.42 -0.92
N GLY A 23 0.75 -2.14 -0.22
CA GLY A 23 1.89 -1.56 0.48
C GLY A 23 2.85 -0.85 -0.47
N LEU A 24 3.15 -1.43 -1.64
CA LEU A 24 3.97 -0.78 -2.68
C LEU A 24 3.34 0.52 -3.16
N LEU A 25 2.04 0.51 -3.47
CA LEU A 25 1.29 1.69 -3.88
C LEU A 25 1.27 2.78 -2.82
N LEU A 26 1.02 2.40 -1.56
CA LEU A 26 1.03 3.31 -0.42
C LEU A 26 2.42 3.91 -0.19
N GLY A 27 3.46 3.09 -0.22
CA GLY A 27 4.84 3.55 -0.05
C GLY A 27 5.27 4.51 -1.15
N TYR A 28 4.89 4.22 -2.40
CA TYR A 28 5.13 5.12 -3.52
C TYR A 28 4.35 6.44 -3.37
N ALA A 29 3.10 6.40 -2.94
CA ALA A 29 2.27 7.59 -2.71
C ALA A 29 2.83 8.48 -1.59
N VAL A 30 3.35 7.87 -0.52
CA VAL A 30 4.00 8.61 0.58
C VAL A 30 5.30 9.24 0.10
N PHE A 31 6.11 8.50 -0.65
CA PHE A 31 7.35 9.02 -1.23
C PHE A 31 7.09 10.18 -2.18
N SER A 32 6.15 10.02 -3.12
CA SER A 32 5.80 11.05 -4.11
C SER A 32 5.30 12.34 -3.47
N SER A 33 4.53 12.23 -2.40
CA SER A 33 3.98 13.37 -1.67
C SER A 33 5.02 14.05 -0.79
N SER A 34 5.99 13.30 -0.25
CA SER A 34 7.03 13.84 0.64
C SER A 34 8.20 14.45 -0.13
N PHE A 35 8.51 13.94 -1.32
CA PHE A 35 9.64 14.37 -2.15
C PHE A 35 9.23 14.58 -3.63
N PRO A 36 8.31 15.51 -3.93
CA PRO A 36 7.83 15.72 -5.30
C PRO A 36 8.95 16.12 -6.27
N SER A 37 9.96 16.85 -5.79
CA SER A 37 11.14 17.27 -6.57
C SER A 37 12.13 16.14 -6.86
N ALA A 38 12.01 14.99 -6.19
CA ALA A 38 12.86 13.81 -6.43
C ALA A 38 12.25 12.82 -7.42
N MET A 39 11.08 13.13 -8.00
CA MET A 39 10.41 12.30 -8.99
C MET A 39 10.95 12.54 -10.39
N VAL A 40 10.88 11.52 -11.25
CA VAL A 40 11.23 11.61 -12.68
C VAL A 40 10.03 11.16 -13.51
N PRO A 41 9.37 12.05 -14.28
CA PRO A 41 9.61 13.50 -14.34
C PRO A 41 9.22 14.21 -13.03
N ALA A 42 9.90 15.31 -12.72
CA ALA A 42 9.52 16.17 -11.61
C ALA A 42 8.17 16.81 -11.98
N THR A 43 7.09 16.28 -11.44
CA THR A 43 5.74 16.77 -11.67
C THR A 43 5.34 17.70 -10.55
N GLY A 44 4.37 18.59 -10.82
CA GLY A 44 3.81 19.48 -9.80
C GLY A 44 3.20 18.72 -8.61
N GLU A 45 2.80 19.46 -7.58
CA GLU A 45 2.29 18.92 -6.31
C GLU A 45 1.35 17.72 -6.48
N SER A 46 1.59 16.65 -5.72
CA SER A 46 0.74 15.46 -5.72
C SER A 46 -0.66 15.82 -5.25
N SER A 47 -1.67 15.66 -6.12
CA SER A 47 -3.07 15.88 -5.74
C SER A 47 -3.52 14.82 -4.71
N PRO A 48 -3.91 15.21 -3.49
CA PRO A 48 -4.37 14.26 -2.47
C PRO A 48 -5.57 13.44 -2.95
N LEU A 49 -6.45 14.04 -3.76
CA LEU A 49 -7.63 13.39 -4.30
C LEU A 49 -7.26 12.24 -5.25
N LEU A 50 -6.24 12.42 -6.08
CA LEU A 50 -5.76 11.38 -6.99
C LEU A 50 -5.04 10.26 -6.22
N VAL A 51 -4.24 10.61 -5.21
CA VAL A 51 -3.56 9.64 -4.35
C VAL A 51 -4.59 8.76 -3.64
N PHE A 52 -5.57 9.37 -2.98
CA PHE A 52 -6.61 8.64 -2.26
C PHE A 52 -7.54 7.86 -3.18
N GLY A 53 -7.87 8.41 -4.36
CA GLY A 53 -8.64 7.70 -5.39
C GLY A 53 -7.91 6.45 -5.90
N ALA A 54 -6.60 6.55 -6.16
CA ALA A 54 -5.79 5.41 -6.59
C ALA A 54 -5.67 4.34 -5.49
N LEU A 55 -5.45 4.75 -4.24
CA LEU A 55 -5.43 3.82 -3.10
C LEU A 55 -6.78 3.13 -2.90
N PHE A 56 -7.89 3.86 -3.03
CA PHE A 56 -9.23 3.29 -2.96
C PHE A 56 -9.45 2.27 -4.08
N ALA A 57 -9.13 2.61 -5.32
CA ALA A 57 -9.28 1.71 -6.47
C ALA A 57 -8.44 0.44 -6.31
N ALA A 58 -7.19 0.58 -5.85
CA ALA A 58 -6.32 -0.56 -5.58
C ALA A 58 -6.87 -1.45 -4.46
N ALA A 59 -7.32 -0.86 -3.34
CA ALA A 59 -7.94 -1.60 -2.25
C ALA A 59 -9.22 -2.30 -2.69
N PHE A 60 -10.03 -1.66 -3.52
CA PHE A 60 -11.22 -2.26 -4.13
C PHE A 60 -10.89 -3.48 -4.97
N LEU A 61 -9.88 -3.40 -5.85
CA LEU A 61 -9.42 -4.54 -6.64
C LEU A 61 -8.89 -5.67 -5.75
N VAL A 62 -8.16 -5.33 -4.68
CA VAL A 62 -7.71 -6.33 -3.71
C VAL A 62 -8.89 -6.98 -3.00
N GLY A 63 -9.90 -6.21 -2.61
CA GLY A 63 -11.13 -6.73 -2.01
C GLY A 63 -11.86 -7.74 -2.92
N LEU A 64 -11.91 -7.48 -4.23
CA LEU A 64 -12.46 -8.44 -5.20
C LEU A 64 -11.67 -9.75 -5.27
N LEU A 65 -10.40 -9.72 -4.88
CA LEU A 65 -9.48 -10.84 -4.88
C LEU A 65 -9.22 -11.40 -3.47
N SER A 66 -9.86 -10.88 -2.43
CA SER A 66 -9.75 -11.43 -1.08
C SER A 66 -10.61 -12.68 -0.95
N ASP A 67 -10.24 -13.59 -0.04
CA ASP A 67 -11.04 -14.81 0.20
C ASP A 67 -12.23 -14.54 1.14
N ASP A 68 -12.02 -13.66 2.12
CA ASP A 68 -13.00 -13.26 3.12
C ASP A 68 -12.65 -11.88 3.72
N LEU A 69 -13.58 -11.33 4.50
CA LEU A 69 -13.41 -10.06 5.20
C LEU A 69 -12.15 -10.03 6.09
N LEU A 70 -11.86 -11.14 6.78
CA LEU A 70 -10.70 -11.24 7.64
C LEU A 70 -9.40 -11.12 6.84
N ALA A 71 -9.28 -11.80 5.69
CA ALA A 71 -8.14 -11.68 4.80
C ALA A 71 -7.98 -10.25 4.28
N GLY A 72 -9.08 -9.58 3.90
CA GLY A 72 -9.05 -8.19 3.45
C GLY A 72 -8.56 -7.21 4.52
N ILE A 73 -9.02 -7.38 5.76
CA ILE A 73 -8.54 -6.59 6.91
C ILE A 73 -7.05 -6.84 7.14
N LEU A 74 -6.62 -8.11 7.17
CA LEU A 74 -5.20 -8.45 7.35
C LEU A 74 -4.32 -7.87 6.24
N GLN A 75 -4.78 -7.90 4.99
CA GLN A 75 -4.08 -7.29 3.84
C GLN A 75 -3.88 -5.78 4.05
N THR A 76 -4.92 -5.09 4.52
CA THR A 76 -4.86 -3.65 4.81
C THR A 76 -3.86 -3.33 5.92
N PHE A 77 -3.89 -4.07 7.02
CA PHE A 77 -2.97 -3.85 8.14
C PHE A 77 -1.53 -4.25 7.81
N LEU A 78 -1.31 -5.29 7.01
CA LEU A 78 0.02 -5.68 6.52
C LEU A 78 0.56 -4.69 5.48
N ALA A 79 -0.30 -4.03 4.70
CA ALA A 79 0.12 -3.03 3.73
C ALA A 79 0.76 -1.79 4.38
N LEU A 80 0.38 -1.44 5.62
CA LEU A 80 0.96 -0.30 6.35
C LEU A 80 2.48 -0.45 6.62
N PRO A 81 2.96 -1.50 7.31
CA PRO A 81 4.40 -1.70 7.52
C PRO A 81 5.15 -1.93 6.22
N ILE A 82 4.53 -2.60 5.22
CA ILE A 82 5.14 -2.75 3.89
C ILE A 82 5.32 -1.38 3.22
N GLY A 83 4.28 -0.55 3.23
CA GLY A 83 4.33 0.79 2.65
C GLY A 83 5.32 1.70 3.36
N ALA A 84 5.42 1.60 4.69
CA ALA A 84 6.44 2.30 5.46
C ALA A 84 7.87 1.88 5.06
N ALA A 85 8.11 0.58 4.90
CA ALA A 85 9.39 0.06 4.43
C ALA A 85 9.71 0.53 3.00
N VAL A 86 8.73 0.45 2.09
CA VAL A 86 8.88 0.90 0.70
C VAL A 86 9.15 2.40 0.63
N ALA A 87 8.39 3.23 1.33
CA ALA A 87 8.60 4.68 1.39
C ALA A 87 10.00 5.01 1.91
N SER A 88 10.46 4.31 2.96
CA SER A 88 11.80 4.48 3.51
C SER A 88 12.88 4.11 2.48
N LEU A 89 12.75 2.96 1.82
CA LEU A 89 13.70 2.52 0.78
C LEU A 89 13.74 3.51 -0.40
N LEU A 90 12.58 4.01 -0.85
CA LEU A 90 12.50 5.00 -1.91
C LEU A 90 13.11 6.34 -1.48
N SER A 91 12.88 6.77 -0.23
CA SER A 91 13.44 8.03 0.30
C SER A 91 14.97 8.03 0.34
N LEU A 92 15.60 6.86 0.48
CA LEU A 92 17.05 6.73 0.42
C LEU A 92 17.61 6.91 -1.00
N SER A 93 16.80 6.68 -2.05
CA SER A 93 17.24 6.81 -3.44
C SER A 93 17.81 8.21 -3.77
N PRO A 94 17.14 9.33 -3.45
CA PRO A 94 17.71 10.67 -3.66
C PRO A 94 19.02 10.93 -2.91
N VAL A 95 19.23 10.32 -1.75
CA VAL A 95 20.48 10.41 -0.98
C VAL A 95 21.61 9.73 -1.73
N PHE A 96 21.38 8.50 -2.21
CA PHE A 96 22.37 7.76 -3.00
C PHE A 96 22.63 8.39 -4.37
N ALA A 97 21.63 9.04 -4.95
CA ALA A 97 21.76 9.78 -6.21
C ALA A 97 22.46 11.15 -6.04
N GLY A 98 22.78 11.57 -4.80
CA GLY A 98 23.41 12.86 -4.52
C GLY A 98 22.49 14.07 -4.72
N LEU A 99 21.18 13.85 -4.85
CA LEU A 99 20.18 14.91 -5.05
C LEU A 99 19.86 15.66 -3.75
N ILE A 100 20.11 15.02 -2.59
CA ILE A 100 19.88 15.61 -1.27
C ILE A 100 21.12 15.34 -0.40
N VAL A 101 21.73 16.40 0.12
CA VAL A 101 22.87 16.33 1.05
C VAL A 101 22.36 16.32 2.48
N THR A 102 21.76 15.21 2.90
CA THR A 102 21.28 14.98 4.27
C THR A 102 21.70 13.61 4.77
N ARG A 103 21.76 13.44 6.09
CA ARG A 103 22.08 12.12 6.65
C ARG A 103 20.92 11.14 6.39
N PRO A 104 21.18 9.85 6.12
CA PRO A 104 20.13 8.87 5.80
C PRO A 104 19.04 8.73 6.88
N ASP A 105 19.42 8.88 8.14
CA ASP A 105 18.54 8.86 9.32
C ASP A 105 17.54 10.02 9.32
N ASP A 106 17.98 11.22 8.94
CA ASP A 106 17.10 12.39 8.83
C ASP A 106 16.04 12.17 7.74
N VAL A 107 16.41 11.55 6.62
CA VAL A 107 15.53 11.34 5.47
C VAL A 107 14.40 10.35 5.78
N ILE A 108 14.73 9.27 6.50
CA ILE A 108 13.72 8.33 7.00
C ILE A 108 12.79 9.04 7.98
N PHE A 109 13.33 9.82 8.92
CA PHE A 109 12.52 10.59 9.87
C PHE A 109 11.58 11.58 9.17
N PHE A 110 12.06 12.33 8.19
CA PHE A 110 11.23 13.24 7.39
C PHE A 110 10.15 12.50 6.62
N THR A 111 10.46 11.33 6.05
CA THR A 111 9.48 10.49 5.35
C THR A 111 8.34 10.06 6.27
N PHE A 112 8.65 9.64 7.49
CA PHE A 112 7.60 9.29 8.45
C PHE A 112 6.84 10.52 8.94
N ARG A 113 7.53 11.62 9.24
CA ARG A 113 6.89 12.85 9.75
C ARG A 113 5.95 13.47 8.72
N LEU A 114 6.37 13.55 7.47
CA LEU A 114 5.59 14.11 6.36
C LEU A 114 4.55 13.11 5.85
N GLY A 115 4.87 11.82 5.84
CA GLY A 115 3.99 10.74 5.41
C GLY A 115 2.93 10.33 6.45
N PHE A 116 3.09 10.69 7.73
CA PHE A 116 2.19 10.26 8.81
C PHE A 116 0.71 10.58 8.53
N PRO A 117 0.33 11.79 8.08
CA PRO A 117 -1.05 12.08 7.73
C PRO A 117 -1.59 11.17 6.61
N LEU A 118 -0.76 10.87 5.61
CA LEU A 118 -1.13 9.96 4.51
C LEU A 118 -1.30 8.53 5.01
N PHE A 119 -0.39 8.02 5.84
CA PHE A 119 -0.54 6.70 6.45
C PHE A 119 -1.83 6.63 7.27
N PHE A 120 -2.09 7.62 8.11
CA PHE A 120 -3.29 7.64 8.96
C PHE A 120 -4.58 7.71 8.14
N LEU A 121 -4.66 8.61 7.15
CA LEU A 121 -5.84 8.76 6.29
C LEU A 121 -6.01 7.60 5.31
N SER A 122 -4.94 6.89 4.97
CA SER A 122 -5.05 5.70 4.11
C SER A 122 -5.79 4.56 4.78
N ILE A 123 -5.76 4.44 6.12
CA ILE A 123 -6.44 3.34 6.84
C ILE A 123 -7.94 3.26 6.50
N PRO A 124 -8.75 4.32 6.72
CA PRO A 124 -10.17 4.25 6.37
C PRO A 124 -10.38 4.02 4.87
N ILE A 125 -9.57 4.63 4.00
CA ILE A 125 -9.70 4.50 2.55
C ILE A 125 -9.46 3.06 2.08
N LEU A 126 -8.39 2.44 2.57
CA LEU A 126 -8.03 1.06 2.25
C LEU A 126 -9.07 0.09 2.83
N LEU A 127 -9.54 0.31 4.06
CA LEU A 127 -10.61 -0.51 4.64
C LEU A 127 -11.91 -0.40 3.83
N PHE A 128 -12.37 0.82 3.53
CA PHE A 128 -13.59 1.01 2.75
C PHE A 128 -13.48 0.41 1.36
N GLY A 129 -12.37 0.66 0.66
CA GLY A 129 -12.13 0.08 -0.67
C GLY A 129 -12.18 -1.43 -0.64
N THR A 130 -11.42 -2.05 0.28
CA THR A 130 -11.36 -3.51 0.42
C THR A 130 -12.72 -4.11 0.77
N VAL A 131 -13.44 -3.54 1.75
CA VAL A 131 -14.78 -4.00 2.14
C VAL A 131 -15.75 -3.89 0.97
N PHE A 132 -15.73 -2.79 0.22
CA PHE A 132 -16.61 -2.60 -0.93
C PHE A 132 -16.33 -3.62 -2.04
N GLY A 133 -15.07 -3.93 -2.28
CA GLY A 133 -14.65 -5.00 -3.20
C GLY A 133 -15.18 -6.37 -2.78
N ILE A 134 -15.02 -6.73 -1.50
CA ILE A 134 -15.49 -8.02 -0.96
C ILE A 134 -17.02 -8.14 -1.06
N VAL A 135 -17.76 -7.09 -0.66
CA VAL A 135 -19.23 -7.08 -0.77
C VAL A 135 -19.68 -7.27 -2.21
N LEU A 136 -18.98 -6.67 -3.18
CA LEU A 136 -19.28 -6.85 -4.59
C LEU A 136 -18.96 -8.27 -5.07
N GLN A 137 -17.81 -8.81 -4.67
CA GLN A 137 -17.41 -10.18 -4.97
C GLN A 137 -18.44 -11.19 -4.45
N GLU A 138 -18.92 -11.02 -3.22
CA GLU A 138 -19.94 -11.86 -2.60
C GLU A 138 -21.28 -11.79 -3.35
N ARG A 139 -21.69 -10.58 -3.76
CA ARG A 139 -22.96 -10.38 -4.49
C ARG A 139 -22.94 -10.95 -5.90
N PHE A 140 -21.82 -10.86 -6.60
CA PHE A 140 -21.73 -11.23 -8.02
C PHE A 140 -20.99 -12.56 -8.25
N GLN A 141 -20.57 -13.25 -7.18
CA GLN A 141 -19.76 -14.48 -7.25
C GLN A 141 -18.51 -14.35 -8.13
N VAL A 142 -17.94 -13.15 -8.21
CA VAL A 142 -16.76 -12.86 -9.04
C VAL A 142 -15.60 -13.72 -8.53
N GLY A 143 -15.13 -14.66 -9.34
CA GLY A 143 -14.02 -15.55 -8.98
C GLY A 143 -14.40 -16.93 -8.40
N ARG A 144 -15.68 -17.35 -8.47
CA ARG A 144 -16.10 -18.75 -8.26
C ARG A 144 -16.28 -19.47 -9.61
N TYR A 145 -15.17 -19.72 -10.31
CA TYR A 145 -15.11 -20.67 -11.43
C TYR A 145 -13.84 -21.51 -11.31
#